data_AF-C0E5J7-F1
#
_entry.id   AF-C0E5J7-F1
#
_cell.length_a   1.000
_cell.length_b   1.000
_cell.length_c   1.000
_cell.angle_alpha   90.00
_cell.angle_beta   90.00
_cell.angle_gamma   90.00
#
_symmetry.space_group_name_H-M   'P 1'
#
loop_
_entity.id
_entity.type
_entity.pdbx_description
1 polymer ?
#
loop_
_entity_poly.entity_id
_entity_poly.type
_entity_poly.pdbx_seq_one_letter_code
_entity_poly.pdbx_strand_id
1 'polypeptide(L)'
;MRTKPKISWLEIFWPRPLDGEVISALAQRLVSDPSLGRVVIQTYASSDGVRFYLGINEHKVVVVTQLLQDLVPGVHVVQLPQDEDTAASAFGSVTRPYLTRTVRLRVSRSSQLLDITRHEQLMRGLLGALGHLSLGEVIVLQLVLTCPPCAECCAVSAVVGYVA
;
A
#
# COMPACT_ATOMS: atom_id res chain seq x y z
N MET A 1 -2.37 2.04 28.53
CA MET A 1 -1.34 2.38 27.54
C MET A 1 -1.66 1.65 26.24
N ARG A 2 -2.00 2.35 25.15
CA ARG A 2 -2.20 1.72 23.83
C ARG A 2 -0.83 1.53 23.20
N THR A 3 -0.26 0.34 23.27
CA THR A 3 0.93 -0.03 22.49
C THR A 3 0.60 0.18 21.02
N LYS A 4 1.39 1.01 20.32
CA LYS A 4 1.27 1.13 18.86
C LYS A 4 1.57 -0.26 18.28
N PRO A 5 0.68 -0.84 17.45
CA PRO A 5 0.97 -2.14 16.86
C PRO A 5 2.24 -2.01 16.00
N LYS A 6 3.20 -2.90 16.24
CA LYS A 6 4.42 -2.98 15.44
C LYS A 6 4.03 -3.43 14.03
N ILE A 7 4.44 -2.64 13.04
CA ILE A 7 4.15 -2.91 11.62
C ILE A 7 5.32 -3.68 11.05
N SER A 8 5.04 -4.86 10.50
CA SER A 8 5.97 -5.62 9.66
C SER A 8 5.76 -5.24 8.21
N TRP A 9 6.86 -5.03 7.49
CA TRP A 9 6.84 -4.73 6.07
C TRP A 9 7.20 -5.97 5.26
N LEU A 10 6.41 -6.23 4.23
CA LEU A 10 6.61 -7.29 3.26
C LEU A 10 6.79 -6.65 1.88
N GLU A 11 7.78 -7.07 1.11
CA GLU A 11 7.88 -6.76 -0.32
C GLU A 11 7.07 -7.78 -1.11
N ILE A 12 6.25 -7.30 -2.04
CA ILE A 12 5.38 -8.12 -2.88
C ILE A 12 5.86 -8.06 -4.32
N PHE A 13 6.15 -9.23 -4.87
CA PHE A 13 6.39 -9.43 -6.28
C PHE A 13 5.13 -10.06 -6.89
N TRP A 14 4.36 -9.23 -7.57
CA TRP A 14 3.15 -9.66 -8.26
C TRP A 14 3.48 -10.54 -9.48
N PRO A 15 2.68 -11.58 -9.75
CA PRO A 15 2.80 -12.32 -11.00
C PRO A 15 2.54 -11.42 -12.20
N ARG A 16 3.06 -11.84 -13.36
CA ARG A 16 2.86 -11.16 -14.65
C ARG A 16 2.32 -12.20 -15.64
N PRO A 17 1.17 -11.96 -16.29
CA PRO A 17 0.28 -10.80 -16.15
C PRO A 17 -0.47 -10.79 -14.81
N LEU A 18 -0.88 -9.59 -14.36
CA LEU A 18 -1.69 -9.43 -13.15
C LEU A 18 -3.15 -9.23 -13.54
N ASP A 19 -4.03 -10.10 -13.06
CA ASP A 19 -5.47 -10.04 -13.34
C ASP A 19 -6.16 -9.01 -12.43
N GLY A 20 -6.92 -8.10 -13.05
CA GLY A 20 -7.66 -7.05 -12.36
C GLY A 20 -8.80 -7.59 -11.47
N GLU A 21 -9.44 -8.69 -11.86
CA GLU A 21 -10.49 -9.34 -11.05
C GLU A 21 -9.89 -9.93 -9.77
N VAL A 22 -8.74 -10.59 -9.89
CA VAL A 22 -7.99 -11.17 -8.77
C VAL A 22 -7.58 -10.09 -7.76
N ILE A 23 -7.05 -8.97 -8.25
CA ILE A 23 -6.68 -7.83 -7.38
C ILE A 23 -7.90 -7.18 -6.74
N SER A 24 -9.02 -7.09 -7.46
CA SER A 24 -10.26 -6.53 -6.92
C SER A 24 -10.82 -7.42 -5.80
N ALA A 25 -10.82 -8.75 -6.00
CA ALA A 25 -11.21 -9.71 -4.98
C ALA A 25 -10.29 -9.66 -3.74
N LEU A 26 -8.98 -9.56 -3.94
CA LEU A 26 -8.01 -9.37 -2.87
C LEU A 26 -8.28 -8.08 -2.09
N ALA A 27 -8.44 -6.95 -2.78
CA ALA A 27 -8.71 -5.66 -2.16
C ALA A 27 -10.01 -5.70 -1.34
N GLN A 28 -11.07 -6.29 -1.89
CA GLN A 28 -12.34 -6.47 -1.19
C GLN A 28 -12.16 -7.33 0.06
N ARG A 29 -11.43 -8.44 -0.03
CA ARG A 29 -11.18 -9.34 1.10
C ARG A 29 -10.38 -8.66 2.21
N LEU A 30 -9.35 -7.88 1.88
CA LEU A 30 -8.56 -7.11 2.84
C LEU A 30 -9.39 -6.03 3.55
N VAL A 31 -10.33 -5.39 2.85
CA VAL A 31 -11.20 -4.36 3.43
C VAL A 31 -12.28 -5.00 4.32
N SER A 32 -12.82 -6.16 3.93
CA SER A 32 -13.91 -6.83 4.63
C SER A 32 -13.50 -7.61 5.88
N ASP A 33 -12.19 -7.81 6.13
CA ASP A 33 -11.70 -8.51 7.32
C ASP A 33 -11.21 -7.51 8.40
N PRO A 34 -12.05 -7.13 9.36
CA PRO A 34 -11.66 -6.21 10.43
C PRO A 34 -10.60 -6.80 11.36
N SER A 35 -10.39 -8.12 11.37
CA SER A 35 -9.40 -8.78 12.22
C SER A 35 -7.95 -8.49 11.79
N LEU A 36 -7.75 -8.03 10.55
CA LEU A 36 -6.46 -7.59 10.01
C LEU A 36 -6.02 -6.24 10.59
N GLY A 37 -6.96 -5.45 11.10
CA GLY A 37 -6.70 -4.14 11.68
C GLY A 37 -6.27 -3.12 10.62
N ARG A 38 -5.07 -2.53 10.81
CA ARG A 38 -4.51 -1.54 9.87
C ARG A 38 -3.63 -2.25 8.85
N VAL A 39 -4.01 -2.15 7.59
CA VAL A 39 -3.22 -2.63 6.44
C VAL A 39 -2.73 -1.43 5.65
N VAL A 40 -1.46 -1.42 5.28
CA VAL A 40 -0.81 -0.35 4.53
C VAL A 40 -0.21 -0.94 3.26
N ILE A 41 -0.73 -0.58 2.10
CA ILE A 41 -0.11 -0.91 0.82
C ILE A 41 0.73 0.30 0.40
N GLN A 42 2.00 0.10 0.11
CA GLN A 42 2.88 1.16 -0.34
C GLN A 42 3.49 0.79 -1.70
N THR A 43 3.37 1.69 -2.66
CA THR A 43 3.96 1.56 -3.99
C THR A 43 5.05 2.60 -4.11
N TYR A 44 6.24 2.17 -4.49
CA TYR A 44 7.35 3.05 -4.87
C TYR A 44 7.54 2.91 -6.36
N ALA A 45 7.47 4.00 -7.08
CA ALA A 45 7.88 4.06 -8.47
C ALA A 45 9.09 4.97 -8.60
N SER A 46 10.10 4.49 -9.30
CA SER A 46 11.26 5.24 -9.76
C SER A 46 11.53 4.91 -11.23
N SER A 47 12.56 5.50 -11.80
CA SER A 47 13.07 5.14 -13.13
C SER A 47 13.53 3.67 -13.25
N ASP A 48 13.89 3.02 -12.13
CA ASP A 48 14.29 1.61 -12.08
C ASP A 48 13.08 0.65 -12.03
N GLY A 49 11.86 1.19 -11.96
CA GLY A 49 10.61 0.44 -11.96
C GLY A 49 9.78 0.63 -10.70
N VAL A 50 8.84 -0.29 -10.50
CA VAL A 50 7.81 -0.19 -9.45
C VAL A 50 7.97 -1.32 -8.45
N ARG A 51 8.07 -0.96 -7.16
CA ARG A 51 8.12 -1.89 -6.02
C ARG A 51 6.87 -1.74 -5.17
N PHE A 52 6.37 -2.87 -4.67
CA PHE A 52 5.16 -2.93 -3.86
C PHE A 52 5.49 -3.48 -2.48
N TYR A 53 4.98 -2.81 -1.46
CA TYR A 53 5.17 -3.18 -0.07
C TYR A 53 3.84 -3.26 0.65
N LEU A 54 3.79 -4.13 1.64
CA LEU A 54 2.64 -4.34 2.51
C LEU A 54 3.07 -4.23 3.97
N GLY A 55 2.60 -3.19 4.63
CA GLY A 55 2.72 -2.97 6.06
C GLY A 55 1.49 -3.52 6.78
N ILE A 56 1.69 -4.51 7.64
CA ILE A 56 0.64 -5.15 8.44
C ILE A 56 1.09 -5.35 9.87
N ASN A 57 0.14 -5.65 10.76
CA ASN A 57 0.47 -6.05 12.13
C ASN A 57 1.35 -7.30 12.11
N GLU A 58 2.44 -7.31 12.88
CA GLU A 58 3.39 -8.42 12.95
C GLU A 58 2.74 -9.79 13.24
N HIS A 59 1.70 -9.83 14.08
CA HIS A 59 0.99 -11.06 14.43
C HIS A 59 0.10 -11.59 13.30
N LYS A 60 -0.10 -10.80 12.24
CA LYS A 60 -0.95 -11.13 11.09
C LYS A 60 -0.14 -11.45 9.83
N VAL A 61 1.19 -11.41 9.90
CA VAL A 61 2.08 -11.68 8.75
C VAL A 61 1.77 -13.02 8.11
N VAL A 62 1.74 -14.10 8.90
CA VAL A 62 1.48 -15.45 8.38
C VAL A 62 0.11 -15.54 7.71
N VAL A 63 -0.92 -14.99 8.35
CA VAL A 63 -2.31 -15.03 7.86
C VAL A 63 -2.45 -14.28 6.53
N VAL A 64 -1.85 -13.08 6.44
CA VAL A 64 -1.95 -12.24 5.24
C VAL A 64 -1.08 -12.80 4.11
N THR A 65 0.10 -13.35 4.39
CA THR A 65 0.91 -14.01 3.38
C THR A 65 0.19 -15.22 2.79
N GLN A 66 -0.46 -16.04 3.63
CA GLN A 66 -1.28 -17.15 3.16
C GLN A 66 -2.44 -16.65 2.30
N LEU A 67 -3.15 -15.62 2.77
CA LEU A 67 -4.25 -15.00 2.01
C LEU A 67 -3.81 -14.51 0.61
N LEU A 68 -2.63 -13.90 0.53
CA LEU A 68 -2.06 -13.45 -0.74
C LEU A 68 -1.76 -14.64 -1.66
N GLN A 69 -1.15 -15.70 -1.14
CA GLN A 69 -0.80 -16.90 -1.90
C GLN A 69 -2.04 -17.67 -2.38
N ASP A 70 -3.08 -17.72 -1.56
CA ASP A 70 -4.35 -18.39 -1.89
C ASP A 70 -5.13 -17.64 -2.98
N LEU A 71 -5.13 -16.29 -2.92
CA LEU A 71 -5.90 -15.46 -3.86
C LEU A 71 -5.13 -15.11 -5.13
N VAL A 72 -3.80 -15.04 -5.07
CA VAL A 72 -2.96 -14.59 -6.20
C VAL A 72 -1.93 -15.67 -6.52
N PRO A 73 -2.27 -16.63 -7.41
CA PRO A 73 -1.34 -17.66 -7.82
C PRO A 73 -0.05 -17.07 -8.39
N GLY A 74 1.10 -17.50 -7.86
CA GLY A 74 2.42 -17.03 -8.31
C GLY A 74 2.88 -15.70 -7.69
N VAL A 75 2.20 -15.19 -6.66
CA VAL A 75 2.73 -14.09 -5.86
C VAL A 75 3.91 -14.55 -5.02
N HIS A 76 4.98 -13.75 -5.02
CA HIS A 76 6.11 -13.96 -4.11
C HIS A 76 6.14 -12.84 -3.09
N VAL A 77 6.29 -13.21 -1.82
CA VAL A 77 6.28 -12.29 -0.69
C VAL A 77 7.57 -12.46 0.09
N VAL A 78 8.31 -11.37 0.28
CA VAL A 78 9.58 -11.34 1.01
C VAL A 78 9.41 -10.48 2.25
N GLN A 79 9.66 -11.04 3.43
CA GLN A 79 9.62 -10.26 4.67
C GLN A 79 10.90 -9.43 4.80
N LEU A 80 10.77 -8.12 5.00
CA LEU A 80 11.91 -7.24 5.23
C LEU A 80 12.41 -7.38 6.67
N PRO A 81 13.74 -7.30 6.90
CA PRO A 81 14.32 -7.28 8.25
C PRO A 81 13.74 -6.12 9.08
N GLN A 82 13.35 -6.41 10.33
CA GLN A 82 12.71 -5.45 11.24
C GLN A 82 13.68 -4.63 12.09
N ASP A 83 14.99 -4.62 11.77
CA ASP A 83 15.96 -3.88 12.58
C ASP A 83 15.66 -2.38 12.53
N GLU A 84 15.30 -1.80 13.69
CA GLU A 84 14.96 -0.38 13.80
C GLU A 84 16.15 0.54 13.49
N ASP A 85 17.39 0.03 13.57
CA ASP A 85 18.62 0.76 13.21
C ASP A 85 19.29 0.27 11.90
N THR A 86 18.95 -0.93 11.40
CA THR A 86 19.56 -1.55 10.21
C THR A 86 18.61 -1.73 9.03
N ALA A 87 17.32 -1.41 9.19
CA ALA A 87 16.39 -1.16 8.07
C ALA A 87 16.86 0.01 7.19
N ALA A 88 17.92 0.70 7.63
CA ALA A 88 18.64 1.69 6.87
C ALA A 88 19.71 1.18 5.89
N SER A 89 20.15 -0.07 6.03
CA SER A 89 21.42 -0.50 5.43
C SER A 89 21.30 -1.71 4.47
N ALA A 90 20.31 -2.59 4.62
CA ALA A 90 20.24 -3.83 3.80
C ALA A 90 19.42 -3.69 2.50
N PHE A 91 18.62 -2.65 2.40
CA PHE A 91 18.14 -2.00 1.20
C PHE A 91 18.38 -0.52 1.46
N GLY A 92 18.74 0.29 0.46
CA GLY A 92 18.79 1.75 0.62
C GLY A 92 17.56 2.19 1.42
N SER A 93 17.83 2.55 2.67
CA SER A 93 16.93 2.57 3.82
C SER A 93 15.43 2.64 3.51
N VAL A 94 14.59 1.87 4.23
CA VAL A 94 13.20 2.28 4.49
C VAL A 94 13.15 3.52 5.41
N THR A 95 14.15 4.41 5.32
CA THR A 95 13.98 5.84 5.51
C THR A 95 12.98 6.21 4.47
N ARG A 96 11.73 6.40 4.92
CA ARG A 96 10.72 7.14 4.17
C ARG A 96 11.46 8.30 3.49
N PRO A 97 11.64 8.27 2.16
CA PRO A 97 12.52 9.24 1.52
C PRO A 97 11.99 10.62 1.86
N TYR A 98 12.88 11.60 2.02
CA TYR A 98 12.43 12.96 2.31
C TYR A 98 11.55 13.43 1.16
N LEU A 99 10.24 13.44 1.39
CA LEU A 99 9.26 13.75 0.36
C LEU A 99 9.20 15.27 0.19
N THR A 100 9.67 15.77 -0.95
CA THR A 100 9.60 17.19 -1.32
C THR A 100 8.15 17.67 -1.38
N ARG A 101 7.23 16.81 -1.84
CA ARG A 101 5.79 17.11 -1.88
C ARG A 101 4.99 15.93 -1.35
N THR A 102 3.93 16.23 -0.59
CA THR A 102 2.98 15.21 -0.13
C THR A 102 1.54 15.69 -0.33
N VAL A 103 0.67 14.78 -0.79
CA VAL A 103 -0.77 14.98 -0.91
C VAL A 103 -1.46 13.82 -0.24
N ARG A 104 -2.43 14.09 0.64
CA ARG A 104 -3.24 13.05 1.28
C ARG A 104 -4.67 13.11 0.75
N LEU A 105 -5.13 12.00 0.22
CA LEU A 105 -6.52 11.78 -0.18
C LEU A 105 -7.13 10.81 0.83
N ARG A 106 -8.22 11.21 1.48
CA ARG A 106 -8.98 10.32 2.37
C ARG A 106 -10.36 10.12 1.77
N VAL A 107 -10.70 8.87 1.50
CA VAL A 107 -12.03 8.45 1.08
C VAL A 107 -12.62 7.65 2.24
N SER A 108 -13.61 8.23 2.92
CA SER A 108 -14.44 7.53 3.90
C SER A 108 -15.84 7.40 3.33
N ARG A 109 -16.35 6.17 3.20
CA ARG A 109 -17.74 5.98 2.79
C ARG A 109 -18.65 6.12 4.01
N SER A 110 -19.41 7.21 4.05
CA SER A 110 -20.75 7.24 4.65
C SER A 110 -21.65 7.91 3.62
N SER A 111 -22.34 7.10 2.81
CA SER A 111 -23.46 7.47 1.92
C SER A 111 -23.33 8.66 0.93
N GLN A 112 -22.18 9.31 0.74
CA GLN A 112 -22.05 10.40 -0.23
C GLN A 112 -21.79 9.89 -1.66
N LEU A 113 -22.62 10.36 -2.60
CA LEU A 113 -22.43 10.19 -4.04
C LEU A 113 -21.02 10.67 -4.42
N LEU A 114 -20.16 9.71 -4.76
CA LEU A 114 -18.78 9.97 -5.17
C LEU A 114 -18.80 10.84 -6.44
N ASP A 115 -18.11 11.99 -6.42
CA ASP A 115 -17.73 12.71 -7.64
C ASP A 115 -16.68 11.87 -8.39
N ILE A 116 -17.16 10.88 -9.13
CA ILE A 116 -16.35 9.85 -9.81
C ILE A 116 -15.41 10.50 -10.82
N THR A 117 -15.84 11.57 -11.49
CA THR A 117 -15.07 12.25 -12.55
C THR A 117 -13.76 12.83 -12.03
N ARG A 118 -13.78 13.48 -10.87
CA ARG A 118 -12.56 14.04 -10.26
C ARG A 118 -11.58 12.97 -9.82
N HIS A 119 -12.07 11.82 -9.34
CA HIS A 119 -11.22 10.71 -8.90
C HIS A 119 -10.57 10.00 -10.10
N GLU A 120 -11.30 9.78 -11.18
CA GLU A 120 -10.73 9.20 -12.40
C GLU A 120 -9.67 10.09 -13.05
N GLN A 121 -9.88 11.40 -13.10
CA GLN A 121 -8.90 12.34 -13.63
C GLN A 121 -7.63 12.34 -12.79
N LEU A 122 -7.77 12.33 -11.46
CA LEU A 122 -6.62 12.23 -10.55
C LEU A 122 -5.88 10.90 -10.70
N MET A 123 -6.60 9.78 -10.77
CA MET A 123 -6.00 8.46 -10.98
C MET A 123 -5.26 8.37 -12.31
N ARG A 124 -5.83 8.90 -13.40
CA ARG A 124 -5.14 8.97 -14.70
C ARG A 124 -3.88 9.82 -14.63
N GLY A 125 -3.94 11.00 -14.00
CA GLY A 125 -2.77 11.84 -13.79
C GLY A 125 -1.69 11.14 -12.97
N LEU A 126 -2.07 10.43 -11.91
CA LEU A 126 -1.16 9.67 -11.07
C LEU A 126 -0.52 8.50 -11.83
N LEU A 127 -1.31 7.70 -12.56
CA LEU A 127 -0.81 6.60 -13.38
C LEU A 127 0.13 7.10 -14.49
N GLY A 128 -0.20 8.25 -15.10
CA GLY A 128 0.67 8.90 -16.09
C GLY A 128 2.00 9.37 -15.49
N ALA A 129 1.97 9.92 -14.28
CA ALA A 129 3.15 10.34 -13.54
C ALA A 129 4.02 9.14 -13.11
N LEU A 130 3.42 8.02 -12.67
CA LEU A 130 4.15 6.79 -12.36
C LEU A 130 4.87 6.21 -13.58
N GLY A 131 4.36 6.47 -14.79
CA GLY A 131 4.93 5.98 -16.05
C GLY A 131 6.04 6.87 -16.66
N HIS A 132 6.22 8.10 -16.19
CA HIS A 132 7.19 9.06 -16.72
C HIS A 132 8.05 9.64 -15.60
N LEU A 133 8.86 8.80 -14.97
CA LEU A 133 9.78 9.22 -13.91
C LEU A 133 11.20 9.35 -14.44
N SER A 134 11.82 10.50 -14.18
CA SER A 134 13.21 10.78 -14.50
C SER A 134 14.15 10.13 -13.48
N LEU A 135 15.44 10.11 -13.79
CA LEU A 135 16.46 9.58 -12.89
C LEU A 135 16.56 10.48 -11.65
N GLY A 136 16.37 9.90 -10.45
CA GLY A 136 16.27 10.64 -9.18
C GLY A 136 14.84 10.96 -8.73
N GLU A 137 13.85 10.89 -9.62
CA GLU A 137 12.45 11.09 -9.25
C GLU A 137 11.84 9.82 -8.64
N VAL A 138 11.14 10.00 -7.53
CA VAL A 138 10.44 8.90 -6.85
C VAL A 138 9.04 9.34 -6.49
N ILE A 139 8.06 8.55 -6.88
CA ILE A 139 6.68 8.67 -6.40
C ILE A 139 6.40 7.55 -5.42
N VAL A 140 5.84 7.93 -4.27
CA VAL A 140 5.44 7.01 -3.21
C VAL A 140 3.93 7.11 -3.02
N LEU A 141 3.20 6.05 -3.36
CA LEU A 141 1.76 5.95 -3.10
C LEU A 141 1.52 5.03 -1.91
N GLN A 142 0.94 5.54 -0.84
CA GLN A 142 0.59 4.76 0.35
C GLN A 142 -0.92 4.70 0.51
N LEU A 143 -1.51 3.53 0.30
CA LEU A 143 -2.91 3.22 0.59
C LEU A 143 -3.01 2.64 2.01
N VAL A 144 -3.72 3.32 2.90
CA VAL A 144 -3.99 2.86 4.26
C VAL A 144 -5.44 2.41 4.32
N LEU A 145 -5.62 1.11 4.53
CA LEU A 145 -6.90 0.47 4.79
C LEU A 145 -7.04 0.33 6.31
N THR A 146 -8.06 0.98 6.86
CA THR A 146 -8.43 0.80 8.27
C THR A 146 -9.91 0.51 8.34
N CYS A 147 -10.27 -0.63 8.94
CA CYS A 147 -11.65 -0.84 9.35
C CYS A 147 -11.76 -0.68 10.88
N PRO A 148 -12.45 0.37 11.38
CA PRO A 148 -12.77 0.48 12.80
C PRO A 148 -13.76 -0.62 13.20
N PRO A 149 -13.97 -0.88 14.51
CA PRO A 149 -14.90 -1.90 15.00
C PRO A 149 -16.37 -1.69 14.56
N CYS A 150 -16.69 -0.56 13.97
CA CYS A 150 -17.96 -0.29 13.30
C CYS A 150 -17.84 -0.76 11.84
N ALA A 151 -18.48 -1.88 11.49
CA ALA A 151 -18.37 -2.57 10.19
C ALA A 151 -18.68 -1.68 8.96
N GLU A 152 -19.37 -0.56 9.14
CA GLU A 152 -19.79 0.34 8.05
C GLU A 152 -18.76 1.44 7.72
N CYS A 153 -17.71 1.60 8.54
CA CYS A 153 -16.82 2.77 8.49
C CYS A 153 -15.40 2.43 8.01
N CYS A 154 -15.21 1.46 7.12
CA CYS A 154 -13.87 1.23 6.57
C CYS A 154 -13.40 2.49 5.81
N ALA A 155 -12.26 3.03 6.23
CA ALA A 155 -11.66 4.22 5.65
C ALA A 155 -10.44 3.84 4.82
N VAL A 156 -10.37 4.41 3.62
CA VAL A 156 -9.21 4.30 2.72
C VAL A 156 -8.53 5.67 2.67
N SER A 157 -7.25 5.72 2.97
CA SER A 157 -6.46 6.94 2.83
C SER A 157 -5.29 6.68 1.89
N ALA A 158 -5.23 7.37 0.76
CA ALA A 158 -4.04 7.43 -0.08
C ALA A 158 -3.16 8.61 0.36
N VAL A 159 -1.85 8.42 0.43
CA VAL A 159 -0.86 9.49 0.54
C VAL A 159 0.08 9.36 -0.64
N VAL A 160 0.19 10.40 -1.44
CA VAL A 160 1.11 10.50 -2.56
C VAL A 160 2.27 11.39 -2.13
N GLY A 161 3.47 10.84 -2.17
CA GLY A 161 4.73 11.53 -1.95
C GLY A 161 5.50 11.65 -3.25
N TYR A 162 6.22 12.75 -3.43
CA TYR A 162 7.12 12.94 -4.56
C TYR A 162 8.47 13.49 -4.09
N VAL A 163 9.54 12.94 -4.64
CA VAL A 163 10.93 13.34 -4.46
C VAL A 163 11.47 13.70 -5.85
N ALA A 164 12.15 14.85 -5.95
CA ALA A 164 12.85 15.35 -7.12
C ALA A 164 14.32 15.58 -6.77
#